data_AF-A0A1I8AVK5-F1
#
_entry.id   AF-A0A1I8AVK5-F1
#
_cell.length_a   1.000
_cell.length_b   1.000
_cell.length_c   1.000
_cell.angle_alpha   90.00
_cell.angle_beta   90.00
_cell.angle_gamma   90.00
#
_symmetry.space_group_name_H-M   'P 1'
#
loop_
_entity.id
_entity.type
_entity.pdbx_description
1 polymer ?
#
loop_
_entity_poly.entity_id
_entity_poly.type
_entity_poly.pdbx_seq_one_letter_code
_entity_poly.pdbx_strand_id
1 'polypeptide(L)'
;EVAKNEFGAELLDGGPWMKFKNPKTGREVIVKDAIADAMLQQILLRPAEYDVIATLNLNGDYLSDALAAEVGGIGIAPGANLSDTVAMFEATHGTAPKYAGKDQVNPGSVILSAEMMLRHLGWTEAADLIIKGTNGAIKAKTVTYDFERLMEGATLVSSSGFGEALIKHM
;
A
#
# COMPACT_ATOMS: atom_id res chain seq x y z
N GLU A 1 -25.36 2.83 5.87
CA GLU A 1 -26.04 4.06 6.33
C GLU A 1 -25.33 5.33 5.87
N VAL A 2 -24.06 5.55 6.26
CA VAL A 2 -23.25 6.71 5.85
C VAL A 2 -23.28 6.96 4.33
N ALA A 3 -23.07 5.94 3.50
CA ALA A 3 -23.12 6.07 2.04
C ALA A 3 -24.43 6.70 1.52
N LYS A 4 -25.57 6.32 2.11
CA LYS A 4 -26.88 6.87 1.74
C LYS A 4 -27.05 8.30 2.26
N ASN A 5 -26.75 8.52 3.54
CA ASN A 5 -27.09 9.76 4.22
C ASN A 5 -26.16 10.93 3.86
N GLU A 6 -24.87 10.66 3.65
CA GLU A 6 -23.86 11.70 3.43
C GLU A 6 -23.42 11.80 1.97
N PHE A 7 -23.48 10.68 1.22
CA PHE A 7 -23.04 10.62 -0.17
C PHE A 7 -24.20 10.45 -1.16
N GLY A 8 -25.44 10.37 -0.69
CA GLY A 8 -26.62 10.22 -1.54
C GLY A 8 -26.65 8.90 -2.31
N ALA A 9 -26.04 7.84 -1.78
CA ALA A 9 -25.99 6.56 -2.46
C ALA A 9 -27.38 5.89 -2.53
N GLU A 10 -27.69 5.33 -3.70
CA GLU A 10 -28.93 4.63 -4.01
C GLU A 10 -28.66 3.13 -4.13
N LEU A 11 -29.71 2.31 -3.98
CA LEU A 11 -29.58 0.86 -4.12
C LEU A 11 -29.20 0.48 -5.55
N LEU A 12 -28.23 -0.42 -5.67
CA LEU A 12 -27.88 -1.08 -6.92
C LEU A 12 -28.73 -2.36 -7.05
N ASP A 13 -29.54 -2.44 -8.11
CA ASP A 13 -30.34 -3.63 -8.48
C ASP A 13 -31.21 -4.22 -7.35
N GLY A 14 -31.72 -3.37 -6.46
CA GLY A 14 -32.54 -3.79 -5.31
C GLY A 14 -31.77 -4.11 -4.02
N GLY A 15 -30.44 -4.01 -4.03
CA GLY A 15 -29.58 -4.13 -2.84
C GLY A 15 -28.94 -5.51 -2.63
N PRO A 16 -28.04 -5.66 -1.64
CA PRO A 16 -27.72 -4.67 -0.59
C PRO A 16 -26.69 -3.61 -1.02
N TRP A 17 -26.02 -3.79 -2.16
CA TRP A 17 -25.02 -2.85 -2.64
C TRP A 17 -25.65 -1.52 -3.02
N MET A 18 -24.84 -0.47 -2.91
CA MET A 18 -25.25 0.88 -3.25
C MET A 18 -24.31 1.48 -4.29
N LYS A 19 -24.77 2.54 -4.94
CA LYS A 19 -23.96 3.34 -5.85
C LYS A 19 -24.22 4.82 -5.71
N PHE A 20 -23.19 5.63 -5.95
CA PHE A 20 -23.31 7.08 -6.06
C PHE A 20 -22.31 7.60 -7.10
N LYS A 21 -22.49 8.84 -7.57
CA LYS A 21 -21.53 9.48 -8.48
C LYS A 21 -20.52 10.30 -7.69
N ASN A 22 -19.24 10.09 -7.98
CA ASN A 22 -18.19 10.94 -7.45
C ASN A 22 -18.38 12.38 -7.97
N PRO A 23 -18.53 13.39 -7.10
CA PRO A 23 -18.86 14.76 -7.53
C PRO A 23 -17.72 15.46 -8.26
N LYS A 24 -16.47 14.99 -8.12
CA LYS A 24 -15.30 15.57 -8.78
C LYS A 24 -15.04 14.96 -10.16
N THR A 25 -15.29 13.66 -10.33
CA THR A 25 -14.93 12.93 -11.56
C THR A 25 -16.12 12.44 -12.36
N GLY A 26 -17.33 12.47 -11.79
CA GLY A 26 -18.56 11.95 -12.40
C GLY A 26 -18.64 10.42 -12.47
N ARG A 27 -17.58 9.70 -12.07
CA ARG A 27 -17.54 8.23 -12.09
C ARG A 27 -18.51 7.65 -11.05
N GLU A 28 -19.12 6.53 -11.41
CA GLU A 28 -19.94 5.76 -10.47
C GLU A 28 -19.01 5.03 -9.48
N VAL A 29 -19.32 5.12 -8.18
CA VAL A 29 -18.64 4.40 -7.10
C VAL A 29 -19.63 3.41 -6.52
N ILE A 30 -19.25 2.14 -6.50
CA ILE A 30 -20.03 1.06 -5.91
C ILE A 30 -19.59 0.87 -4.46
N VAL A 31 -20.56 0.93 -3.54
CA VAL A 31 -20.38 0.60 -2.13
C VAL A 31 -20.95 -0.80 -1.91
N LYS A 32 -20.06 -1.76 -1.68
CA LYS A 32 -20.38 -3.18 -1.53
C LYS A 32 -19.75 -3.76 -0.27
N ASP A 33 -20.23 -4.92 0.14
CA ASP A 33 -19.75 -5.67 1.30
C ASP A 33 -19.42 -7.13 0.94
N ALA A 34 -18.56 -7.73 1.76
CA ALA A 34 -18.20 -9.13 1.72
C ALA A 34 -17.91 -9.62 3.14
N ILE A 35 -18.23 -10.89 3.44
CA ILE A 35 -17.86 -11.52 4.70
C ILE A 35 -16.35 -11.77 4.69
N ALA A 36 -15.67 -11.56 5.83
CA ALA A 36 -14.21 -11.54 5.90
C ALA A 36 -13.54 -12.85 5.43
N ASP A 37 -14.14 -14.01 5.69
CA ASP A 37 -13.64 -15.31 5.24
C ASP A 37 -13.70 -15.46 3.71
N ALA A 38 -14.79 -15.03 3.10
CA ALA A 38 -14.94 -14.96 1.65
C ALA A 38 -14.01 -13.90 1.06
N MET A 39 -13.83 -12.75 1.71
CA MET A 39 -12.93 -11.70 1.26
C MET A 39 -11.49 -12.21 1.12
N LEU A 40 -10.99 -12.98 2.10
CA LEU A 40 -9.66 -13.60 2.04
C LEU A 40 -9.51 -14.59 0.86
N GLN A 41 -10.59 -15.21 0.39
CA GLN A 41 -10.56 -16.00 -0.83
C GLN A 41 -10.62 -15.12 -2.09
N GLN A 42 -11.43 -14.06 -2.05
CA GLN A 42 -11.66 -13.19 -3.20
C GLN A 42 -10.46 -12.32 -3.56
N ILE A 43 -9.64 -11.89 -2.60
CA ILE A 43 -8.39 -11.17 -2.92
C ILE A 43 -7.46 -12.02 -3.80
N LEU A 44 -7.42 -13.35 -3.61
CA LEU A 44 -6.63 -14.26 -4.43
C LEU A 44 -7.31 -14.59 -5.77
N LEU A 45 -8.61 -14.87 -5.74
CA LEU A 45 -9.34 -15.38 -6.91
C LEU A 45 -9.77 -14.29 -7.87
N ARG A 46 -10.11 -13.10 -7.35
CA ARG A 46 -10.69 -11.97 -8.08
C ARG A 46 -10.20 -10.62 -7.57
N PRO A 47 -8.87 -10.38 -7.44
CA PRO A 47 -8.33 -9.14 -6.89
C PRO A 47 -8.83 -7.89 -7.61
N ALA A 48 -9.00 -7.96 -8.93
CA ALA A 48 -9.42 -6.83 -9.77
C ALA A 48 -10.86 -6.36 -9.52
N GLU A 49 -11.67 -7.11 -8.78
CA GLU A 49 -13.02 -6.67 -8.40
C GLU A 49 -13.02 -5.72 -7.19
N TYR A 50 -11.87 -5.51 -6.53
CA TYR A 50 -11.76 -4.72 -5.30
C TYR A 50 -10.77 -3.56 -5.46
N ASP A 51 -11.01 -2.48 -4.74
CA ASP A 51 -10.22 -1.25 -4.80
C ASP A 51 -10.01 -0.74 -3.36
N VAL A 52 -10.88 0.16 -2.88
CA VAL A 52 -10.85 0.66 -1.49
C VAL A 52 -11.57 -0.31 -0.55
N ILE A 53 -10.94 -0.65 0.57
CA ILE A 53 -11.51 -1.51 1.61
C ILE A 53 -11.67 -0.73 2.91
N ALA A 54 -12.85 -0.80 3.51
CA ALA A 54 -13.13 -0.35 4.87
C ALA A 54 -13.49 -1.56 5.73
N THR A 55 -12.81 -1.74 6.86
CA THR A 55 -13.02 -2.90 7.74
C THR A 55 -12.71 -2.57 9.20
N LEU A 56 -13.03 -3.51 10.09
CA LEU A 56 -12.77 -3.40 11.52
C LEU A 56 -11.28 -3.64 11.82
N ASN A 57 -10.78 -3.13 12.94
CA ASN A 57 -9.36 -3.18 13.32
C ASN A 57 -8.71 -4.58 13.12
N LEU A 58 -9.27 -5.62 13.75
CA LEU A 58 -8.73 -6.99 13.63
C LEU A 58 -8.76 -7.57 12.20
N ASN A 59 -9.83 -7.29 11.46
CA ASN A 59 -9.90 -7.73 10.07
C ASN A 59 -8.92 -6.95 9.18
N GLY A 60 -8.66 -5.68 9.53
CA GLY A 60 -7.68 -4.82 8.88
C GLY A 60 -6.29 -5.41 9.01
N ASP A 61 -5.87 -5.75 10.22
CA ASP A 61 -4.60 -6.43 10.53
C ASP A 61 -4.39 -7.67 9.64
N TYR A 62 -5.35 -8.60 9.66
CA TYR A 62 -5.23 -9.85 8.90
C TYR A 62 -5.24 -9.62 7.38
N LEU A 63 -6.09 -8.72 6.91
CA LEU A 63 -6.26 -8.49 5.48
C LEU A 63 -5.09 -7.70 4.88
N SER A 64 -4.58 -6.69 5.58
CA SER A 64 -3.45 -5.89 5.11
C SER A 64 -2.19 -6.74 4.99
N ASP A 65 -1.93 -7.62 5.97
CA ASP A 65 -0.78 -8.54 5.93
C ASP A 65 -0.91 -9.57 4.81
N ALA A 66 -2.13 -10.14 4.63
CA ALA A 66 -2.39 -11.07 3.54
C ALA A 66 -2.15 -10.43 2.17
N LEU A 67 -2.66 -9.21 1.95
CA LEU A 67 -2.46 -8.46 0.70
C LEU A 67 -1.00 -8.06 0.47
N ALA A 68 -0.29 -7.62 1.51
CA ALA A 68 1.13 -7.30 1.42
C ALA A 68 1.96 -8.53 1.05
N ALA A 69 1.65 -9.70 1.61
CA ALA A 69 2.31 -10.96 1.24
C ALA A 69 1.99 -11.37 -0.21
N GLU A 70 0.73 -11.24 -0.64
CA GLU A 70 0.26 -11.60 -1.99
C GLU A 70 1.03 -10.85 -3.10
N VAL A 71 1.28 -9.56 -2.90
CA VAL A 71 2.03 -8.73 -3.88
C VAL A 71 3.55 -8.83 -3.72
N GLY A 72 4.05 -9.69 -2.83
CA GLY A 72 5.48 -9.78 -2.50
C GLY A 72 6.04 -8.56 -1.77
N GLY A 73 5.15 -7.75 -1.17
CA GLY A 73 5.42 -6.44 -0.59
C GLY A 73 5.66 -6.43 0.91
N ILE A 74 5.80 -7.57 1.59
CA ILE A 74 5.90 -7.63 3.07
C ILE A 74 7.03 -6.75 3.65
N GLY A 75 8.13 -6.55 2.92
CA GLY A 75 9.24 -5.68 3.32
C GLY A 75 9.10 -4.21 2.91
N ILE A 76 8.10 -3.89 2.09
CA ILE A 76 7.92 -2.55 1.50
C ILE A 76 6.50 -1.97 1.67
N ALA A 77 5.60 -2.65 2.38
CA ALA A 77 4.25 -2.15 2.61
C ALA A 77 4.28 -0.82 3.41
N PRO A 78 3.72 0.28 2.90
CA PRO A 78 3.66 1.54 3.63
C PRO A 78 2.47 1.58 4.59
N GLY A 79 2.49 2.51 5.55
CA GLY A 79 1.47 2.64 6.57
C GLY A 79 1.33 4.05 7.15
N ALA A 80 0.11 4.41 7.52
CA ALA A 80 -0.22 5.67 8.16
C ALA A 80 -1.37 5.52 9.16
N ASN A 81 -1.26 6.24 10.28
CA ASN A 81 -2.31 6.39 11.29
C ASN A 81 -2.77 7.84 11.27
N LEU A 82 -4.07 8.05 11.05
CA LEU A 82 -4.64 9.37 10.82
C LEU A 82 -5.73 9.68 11.86
N SER A 83 -5.74 10.92 12.32
CA SER A 83 -6.86 11.55 13.02
C SER A 83 -7.22 12.87 12.31
N ASP A 84 -8.24 13.56 12.81
CA ASP A 84 -8.65 14.86 12.26
C ASP A 84 -7.56 15.94 12.34
N THR A 85 -6.57 15.78 13.24
CA THR A 85 -5.57 16.81 13.55
C THR A 85 -4.13 16.34 13.48
N VAL A 86 -3.89 15.02 13.38
CA VAL A 86 -2.55 14.43 13.39
C VAL A 86 -2.46 13.31 12.35
N ALA A 87 -1.35 13.27 11.62
CA ALA A 87 -0.99 12.18 10.73
C ALA A 87 0.38 11.62 11.12
N MET A 88 0.46 10.31 11.37
CA MET A 88 1.68 9.60 11.73
C MET A 88 1.96 8.50 10.71
N PHE A 89 3.09 8.60 10.01
CA PHE A 89 3.52 7.65 8.99
C PHE A 89 4.60 6.74 9.57
N GLU A 90 4.53 5.43 9.31
CA GLU A 90 5.40 4.45 9.96
C GLU A 90 5.86 3.35 9.02
N ALA A 91 6.98 2.71 9.35
CA ALA A 91 7.31 1.41 8.78
C ALA A 91 6.37 0.35 9.36
N THR A 92 5.87 -0.56 8.53
CA THR A 92 4.89 -1.58 8.95
C THR A 92 5.53 -2.88 9.41
N HIS A 93 6.80 -3.10 9.08
CA HIS A 93 7.54 -4.29 9.49
C HIS A 93 8.10 -4.15 10.92
N GLY A 94 8.34 -5.28 11.59
CA GLY A 94 8.98 -5.32 12.91
C GLY A 94 10.46 -4.88 12.92
N THR A 95 11.06 -4.84 14.11
CA THR A 95 12.42 -4.31 14.34
C THR A 95 13.56 -5.19 13.83
N ALA A 96 13.29 -6.47 13.57
CA ALA A 96 14.24 -7.50 13.13
C ALA A 96 15.65 -7.40 13.78
N PRO A 97 15.79 -7.54 15.12
CA PRO A 97 17.00 -7.19 15.87
C PRO A 97 18.29 -7.86 15.38
N LYS A 98 18.19 -9.08 14.83
CA LYS A 98 19.33 -9.81 14.23
C LYS A 98 20.01 -9.07 13.07
N TYR A 99 19.35 -8.08 12.46
CA TYR A 99 19.87 -7.28 11.35
C TYR A 99 20.17 -5.83 11.73
N ALA A 100 19.92 -5.42 12.98
CA ALA A 100 20.17 -4.07 13.44
C ALA A 100 21.65 -3.68 13.25
N GLY A 101 21.88 -2.50 12.67
CA GLY A 101 23.24 -1.97 12.42
C GLY A 101 24.02 -2.66 11.29
N LYS A 102 23.40 -3.58 10.52
CA LYS A 102 24.09 -4.34 9.46
C LYS A 102 23.94 -3.78 8.05
N ASP A 103 23.23 -2.67 7.88
CA ASP A 103 22.96 -2.05 6.57
C ASP A 103 22.40 -3.06 5.54
N GLN A 104 21.49 -3.95 5.97
CA GLN A 104 21.08 -5.11 5.17
C GLN A 104 19.60 -5.10 4.78
N VAL A 105 18.72 -4.59 5.64
CA VAL A 105 17.27 -4.70 5.45
C VAL A 105 16.76 -3.73 4.40
N ASN A 106 15.58 -4.03 3.83
CA ASN A 106 14.92 -3.16 2.87
C ASN A 106 14.35 -1.91 3.56
N PRO A 107 14.74 -0.69 3.17
CA PRO A 107 14.14 0.54 3.71
C PRO A 107 12.83 0.92 3.00
N GLY A 108 12.33 0.12 2.06
CA GLY A 108 11.21 0.46 1.19
C GLY A 108 9.93 0.80 1.95
N SER A 109 9.63 0.12 3.06
CA SER A 109 8.40 0.39 3.84
C SER A 109 8.41 1.83 4.39
N VAL A 110 9.49 2.24 5.07
CA VAL A 110 9.57 3.61 5.62
C VAL A 110 9.66 4.67 4.53
N ILE A 111 10.30 4.36 3.39
CA ILE A 111 10.39 5.27 2.24
C ILE A 111 9.02 5.48 1.59
N LEU A 112 8.24 4.42 1.40
CA LEU A 112 6.89 4.52 0.83
C LEU A 112 5.89 5.13 1.83
N SER A 113 6.09 4.96 3.14
CA SER A 113 5.34 5.74 4.14
C SER A 113 5.70 7.23 4.09
N ALA A 114 6.96 7.58 3.80
CA ALA A 114 7.35 8.96 3.54
C ALA A 114 6.77 9.49 2.22
N GLU A 115 6.58 8.65 1.21
CA GLU A 115 5.83 9.00 -0.01
C GLU A 115 4.38 9.39 0.33
N MET A 116 3.69 8.57 1.15
CA MET A 116 2.35 8.88 1.63
C MET A 116 2.33 10.21 2.42
N MET A 117 3.36 10.45 3.24
CA MET A 117 3.52 11.70 3.99
C MET A 117 3.64 12.91 3.07
N LEU A 118 4.51 12.86 2.07
CA LEU A 118 4.69 13.95 1.11
C LEU A 118 3.40 14.23 0.35
N ARG A 119 2.68 13.17 -0.05
CA ARG A 119 1.37 13.30 -0.70
C ARG A 119 0.33 13.93 0.22
N HIS A 120 0.33 13.57 1.50
CA HIS A 120 -0.53 14.18 2.53
C HIS A 120 -0.20 15.67 2.77
N LEU A 121 1.08 16.06 2.68
CA LEU A 121 1.51 17.46 2.74
C LEU A 121 1.19 18.28 1.47
N GLY A 122 0.65 17.64 0.43
CA GLY A 122 0.38 18.26 -0.86
C GLY A 122 1.60 18.38 -1.76
N TRP A 123 2.74 17.78 -1.41
CA TRP A 123 3.98 17.78 -2.20
C TRP A 123 3.98 16.60 -3.17
N THR A 124 2.98 16.58 -4.05
CA THR A 124 2.69 15.45 -4.94
C THR A 124 3.83 15.12 -5.91
N GLU A 125 4.55 16.14 -6.39
CA GLU A 125 5.65 16.00 -7.32
C GLU A 125 6.83 15.26 -6.68
N ALA A 126 7.12 15.56 -5.40
CA ALA A 126 8.16 14.87 -4.65
C ALA A 126 7.76 13.42 -4.35
N ALA A 127 6.49 13.18 -4.00
CA ALA A 127 5.96 11.83 -3.81
C ALA A 127 6.08 10.99 -5.10
N ASP A 128 5.75 11.58 -6.25
CA ASP A 128 5.84 10.91 -7.55
C ASP A 128 7.28 10.54 -7.94
N LEU A 129 8.28 11.33 -7.53
CA LEU A 129 9.70 10.97 -7.70
C LEU A 129 10.09 9.75 -6.86
N ILE A 130 9.58 9.59 -5.64
CA ILE A 130 9.83 8.39 -4.83
C ILE A 130 9.25 7.15 -5.52
N ILE A 131 8.02 7.25 -6.05
CA ILE A 131 7.39 6.16 -6.81
C ILE A 131 8.20 5.84 -8.06
N LYS A 132 8.67 6.85 -8.80
CA LYS A 132 9.51 6.68 -9.98
C LYS A 132 10.84 5.99 -9.63
N GLY A 133 11.53 6.46 -8.61
CA GLY A 133 12.81 5.90 -8.13
C GLY A 133 12.67 4.46 -7.67
N THR A 134 11.64 4.17 -6.87
CA THR A 134 11.35 2.81 -6.36
C THR A 134 11.07 1.84 -7.51
N ASN A 135 10.19 2.24 -8.43
CA ASN A 135 9.87 1.44 -9.62
C ASN A 135 11.11 1.21 -10.51
N GLY A 136 11.95 2.23 -10.68
CA GLY A 136 13.16 2.13 -11.48
C GLY A 136 14.18 1.16 -10.88
N ALA A 137 14.47 1.28 -9.58
CA ALA A 137 15.43 0.42 -8.89
C ALA A 137 15.01 -1.05 -8.88
N ILE A 138 13.73 -1.33 -8.58
CA ILE A 138 13.19 -2.70 -8.61
C ILE A 138 13.21 -3.27 -10.04
N LYS A 139 12.80 -2.50 -11.06
CA LYS A 139 12.86 -2.93 -12.48
C LYS A 139 14.29 -3.19 -12.96
N ALA A 140 15.25 -2.40 -12.48
CA ALA A 140 16.68 -2.60 -12.74
C ALA A 140 17.27 -3.78 -11.96
N LYS A 141 16.47 -4.47 -11.14
CA LYS A 141 16.87 -5.56 -10.25
C LYS A 141 18.04 -5.18 -9.33
N THR A 142 18.18 -3.90 -8.97
CA THR A 142 19.19 -3.42 -8.02
C THR A 142 18.51 -3.26 -6.67
N VAL A 143 18.57 -4.29 -5.83
CA VAL A 143 17.66 -4.48 -4.69
C VAL A 143 18.36 -5.06 -3.47
N THR A 144 17.73 -4.93 -2.31
CA THR A 144 18.18 -5.56 -1.06
C THR A 144 17.98 -7.07 -1.05
N TYR A 145 18.60 -7.74 -0.08
CA TYR A 145 18.71 -9.21 -0.02
C TYR A 145 17.36 -9.97 -0.04
N ASP A 146 16.31 -9.35 0.49
CA ASP A 146 14.97 -9.91 0.60
C ASP A 146 14.31 -10.10 -0.77
N PHE A 147 14.53 -9.18 -1.71
CA PHE A 147 14.16 -9.32 -3.11
C PHE A 147 15.18 -10.13 -3.90
N GLU A 148 16.47 -9.84 -3.73
CA GLU A 148 17.54 -10.46 -4.54
C GLU A 148 17.49 -11.98 -4.50
N ARG A 149 17.29 -12.59 -3.32
CA ARG A 149 17.19 -14.04 -3.16
C ARG A 149 16.01 -14.70 -3.89
N LEU A 150 15.05 -13.91 -4.38
CA LEU A 150 13.86 -14.34 -5.13
C LEU A 150 13.92 -13.97 -6.62
N MET A 151 15.00 -13.33 -7.07
CA MET A 151 15.13 -12.79 -8.42
C MET A 151 16.34 -13.37 -9.15
N GLU A 152 16.14 -13.85 -10.37
CA GLU A 152 17.26 -14.25 -11.23
C GLU A 152 17.99 -13.01 -11.79
N GLY A 153 19.31 -12.98 -11.65
CA GLY A 153 20.16 -11.91 -12.19
C GLY A 153 20.00 -10.55 -11.51
N ALA A 154 19.59 -10.52 -10.24
CA ALA A 154 19.54 -9.30 -9.45
C ALA A 154 20.93 -8.90 -8.93
N THR A 155 21.12 -7.59 -8.75
CA THR A 155 22.30 -7.02 -8.11
C THR A 155 21.97 -6.72 -6.66
N LEU A 156 22.63 -7.43 -5.74
CA LEU A 156 22.50 -7.21 -4.31
C LEU A 156 23.10 -5.86 -3.91
N VAL A 157 22.32 -5.05 -3.20
CA VAL A 157 22.79 -3.82 -2.54
C VAL A 157 22.45 -3.81 -1.05
N SER A 158 23.16 -2.98 -0.29
CA SER A 158 22.87 -2.69 1.11
C SER A 158 21.59 -1.85 1.28
N SER A 159 21.13 -1.63 2.52
CA SER A 159 20.01 -0.73 2.80
C SER A 159 20.29 0.68 2.30
N SER A 160 21.48 1.22 2.59
CA SER A 160 21.95 2.51 2.10
C SER A 160 22.10 2.53 0.57
N GLY A 161 22.65 1.46 0.00
CA GLY A 161 22.82 1.31 -1.45
C GLY A 161 21.49 1.26 -2.21
N PHE A 162 20.44 0.72 -1.62
CA PHE A 162 19.10 0.78 -2.21
C PHE A 162 18.53 2.20 -2.21
N GLY A 163 18.81 2.99 -1.17
CA GLY A 163 18.50 4.43 -1.17
C GLY A 163 19.17 5.18 -2.32
N GLU A 164 20.46 4.94 -2.56
CA GLU A 164 21.19 5.51 -3.71
C GLU A 164 20.63 5.03 -5.06
N ALA A 165 20.26 3.75 -5.15
CA ALA A 165 19.63 3.21 -6.34
C ALA A 165 18.29 3.90 -6.65
N LEU A 166 17.45 4.14 -5.64
CA LEU A 166 16.21 4.90 -5.78
C LEU A 166 16.47 6.30 -6.35
N ILE A 167 17.41 7.04 -5.75
CA ILE A 167 17.76 8.42 -6.16
C ILE A 167 18.22 8.45 -7.63
N LYS A 168 19.06 7.48 -8.05
CA LYS A 168 19.54 7.36 -9.43
C LYS A 168 18.40 7.20 -10.46
N HIS A 169 17.25 6.69 -10.04
CA HIS A 169 16.09 6.42 -10.89
C HIS A 169 15.00 7.50 -10.81
N MET A 170 15.15 8.53 -9.97
CA MET A 170 14.24 9.68 -9.91
C MET A 170 14.32 10.54 -11.17
#